data_AF-A0A258EQ62-F1
#
_entry.id   AF-A0A258EQ62-F1
#
_cell.length_a   1.000
_cell.length_b   1.000
_cell.length_c   1.000
_cell.angle_alpha   90.00
_cell.angle_beta   90.00
_cell.angle_gamma   90.00
#
_symmetry.space_group_name_H-M   'P 1'
#
loop_
_entity.id
_entity.type
_entity.pdbx_description
1 polymer ?
#
loop_
_entity_poly.entity_id
_entity_poly.type
_entity_poly.pdbx_seq_one_letter_code
_entity_poly.pdbx_strand_id
1 'polypeptide(L)' 'MAEIVNLRAVRKQTTRKADRSRADANAAKFGRTKEQRKTEKARSEQAARALDGHEREREKE' A
#
# COMPACT_ATOMS: atom_id res chain seq x y z
N MET A 1 2.34 -37.96 -21.12
CA MET A 1 0.93 -37.56 -20.92
C MET A 1 0.90 -36.04 -20.84
N ALA A 2 0.08 -35.38 -21.64
CA ALA A 2 -0.11 -33.94 -21.56
C ALA A 2 -1.17 -33.64 -20.51
N GLU A 3 -0.89 -32.69 -19.61
CA GLU A 3 -1.88 -32.22 -18.64
C GLU A 3 -2.85 -31.27 -19.34
N ILE A 4 -4.10 -31.71 -19.52
CA ILE A 4 -5.14 -30.91 -20.17
C ILE A 4 -5.70 -29.94 -19.13
N VAL A 5 -5.20 -28.71 -19.14
CA VAL A 5 -5.64 -27.65 -18.22
C VAL A 5 -6.72 -26.77 -18.84
N ASN A 6 -7.76 -26.47 -18.06
CA ASN A 6 -8.82 -25.57 -18.48
C ASN A 6 -8.40 -24.10 -18.31
N LEU A 7 -8.03 -23.45 -19.41
CA LEU A 7 -7.58 -22.06 -19.43
C LEU A 7 -8.64 -21.07 -18.89
N ARG A 8 -9.93 -21.35 -19.04
CA ARG A 8 -11.01 -20.50 -18.50
C ARG A 8 -10.99 -20.53 -16.97
N ALA A 9 -10.79 -21.70 -16.37
CA ALA A 9 -10.71 -21.85 -14.93
C ALA A 9 -9.49 -21.12 -14.35
N VAL A 10 -8.33 -21.26 -15.01
CA VAL A 10 -7.09 -20.58 -14.62
C VAL A 10 -7.26 -19.05 -14.67
N ARG A 11 -7.80 -18.51 -15.78
CA ARG A 11 -8.07 -17.06 -15.90
C ARG A 11 -9.03 -16.56 -14.81
N LYS A 12 -10.08 -17.32 -14.48
CA LYS A 12 -11.00 -16.97 -13.40
C LYS A 12 -10.32 -17.00 -12.03
N GLN A 13 -9.37 -17.90 -11.83
CA GLN A 13 -8.62 -17.98 -10.59
C GLN A 13 -7.64 -16.80 -10.45
N THR A 14 -6.97 -16.39 -11.53
CA THR A 14 -6.05 -15.25 -11.51
C THR A 14 -6.79 -13.94 -11.24
N THR A 15 -7.95 -13.71 -11.88
CA THR A 15 -8.76 -12.52 -11.61
C THR A 15 -9.21 -12.47 -10.15
N ARG A 16 -9.76 -13.58 -9.63
CA ARG A 16 -10.16 -13.68 -8.22
C ARG A 16 -9.00 -13.44 -7.25
N LYS A 17 -7.79 -13.90 -7.56
CA LYS A 17 -6.59 -13.66 -6.74
C LYS A 17 -6.22 -12.18 -6.74
N ALA A 18 -6.24 -11.53 -7.91
CA ALA A 18 -5.96 -10.10 -8.03
C ALA A 18 -6.97 -9.27 -7.23
N ASP A 19 -8.26 -9.61 -7.31
CA ASP A 19 -9.31 -8.89 -6.60
C ASP A 19 -9.18 -9.03 -5.07
N ARG A 20 -8.80 -10.23 -4.56
CA ARG A 20 -8.51 -10.40 -3.13
C ARG A 20 -7.34 -9.55 -2.67
N SER A 21 -6.22 -9.56 -3.40
CA SER A 21 -5.06 -8.74 -3.04
C SER A 21 -5.40 -7.25 -3.00
N ARG A 22 -6.23 -6.76 -3.94
CA ARG A 22 -6.75 -5.38 -3.91
C ARG A 22 -7.65 -5.13 -2.70
N ALA A 23 -8.52 -6.08 -2.37
CA ALA A 23 -9.40 -5.97 -1.20
C ALA A 23 -8.59 -5.91 0.11
N ASP A 24 -7.55 -6.74 0.25
CA ASP A 24 -6.68 -6.75 1.42
C ASP A 24 -5.92 -5.42 1.56
N ALA A 25 -5.39 -4.90 0.45
CA ALA A 25 -4.73 -3.58 0.42
C ALA A 25 -5.71 -2.45 0.82
N ASN A 26 -6.95 -2.51 0.35
CA ASN A 26 -7.99 -1.56 0.71
C ASN A 26 -8.42 -1.71 2.17
N ALA A 27 -8.54 -2.93 2.70
CA ALA A 27 -8.85 -3.18 4.10
C ALA A 27 -7.76 -2.61 5.01
N ALA A 28 -6.48 -2.78 4.67
CA ALA A 28 -5.38 -2.15 5.39
C ALA A 28 -5.41 -0.62 5.28
N LYS A 29 -5.74 -0.08 4.10
CA LYS A 29 -5.77 1.37 3.88
C LYS A 29 -6.94 2.06 4.57
N PHE A 30 -8.13 1.48 4.49
CA PHE A 30 -9.41 2.09 4.87
C PHE A 30 -10.04 1.49 6.13
N GLY A 31 -9.64 0.29 6.55
CA GLY A 31 -10.08 -0.34 7.81
C GLY A 31 -9.41 0.23 9.07
N ARG A 32 -8.45 1.16 8.90
CA ARG A 32 -7.83 1.85 10.03
C ARG A 32 -8.83 2.80 10.71
N THR A 33 -8.88 2.73 12.04
CA THR A 33 -9.72 3.63 12.83
C THR A 33 -9.25 5.08 12.71
N LYS A 34 -10.11 6.04 13.03
CA LYS A 34 -9.78 7.48 12.97
C LYS A 34 -8.54 7.80 13.83
N GLU A 35 -8.43 7.17 15.00
CA GLU A 35 -7.32 7.35 15.93
C GLU A 35 -5.99 6.80 15.38
N GLN A 36 -6.03 5.63 14.74
CA GLN A 36 -4.83 5.06 14.08
C GLN A 36 -4.35 5.96 12.93
N ARG A 37 -5.27 6.48 12.11
CA ARG A 37 -4.91 7.43 11.04
C ARG A 37 -4.32 8.73 11.60
N LYS A 38 -4.86 9.25 12.70
CA LYS A 38 -4.38 10.49 13.34
C LYS A 38 -2.99 10.34 13.92
N THR A 39 -2.74 9.23 14.62
CA THR A 39 -1.42 8.94 15.22
C THR A 39 -0.35 8.73 14.15
N GLU A 40 -0.65 8.03 13.07
CA GLU A 40 0.27 7.86 11.94
C GLU A 40 0.55 9.19 11.23
N LYS A 41 -0.48 10.01 11.00
CA LYS A 41 -0.31 11.36 10.42
C LYS A 41 0.59 12.23 11.30
N ALA A 42 0.34 12.27 12.60
CA ALA A 42 1.16 13.03 13.55
C ALA A 42 2.63 12.55 13.55
N ARG A 43 2.87 11.23 13.48
CA ARG A 43 4.22 10.67 13.34
C ARG A 43 4.88 11.07 12.02
N SER A 44 4.15 11.02 10.91
CA SER A 44 4.68 11.45 9.62
C SER A 44 5.01 12.95 9.58
N GLU A 45 4.18 13.79 10.19
CA GLU A 45 4.41 15.23 10.30
C GLU A 45 5.59 15.57 11.22
N GLN A 46 5.80 14.80 12.30
CA GLN A 46 6.96 14.95 13.16
C GLN A 46 8.25 14.54 12.43
N ALA A 47 8.21 13.43 11.67
CA ALA A 47 9.32 12.98 10.87
C ALA A 47 9.68 13.99 9.75
N ALA A 48 8.67 14.54 9.07
CA ALA A 48 8.87 15.59 8.07
C ALA A 48 9.51 16.83 8.70
N ARG A 49 8.96 17.34 9.81
CA ARG A 49 9.54 18.48 10.53
C ARG A 49 10.97 18.22 11.02
N ALA A 50 11.26 17.01 11.47
CA ALA A 50 12.63 16.63 11.85
C ALA A 50 13.55 16.65 10.62
N LEU A 51 13.10 16.13 9.48
CA LEU A 51 13.86 16.15 8.23
C LEU A 51 14.12 17.58 7.75
N ASP A 52 13.09 18.43 7.74
CA ASP A 52 13.19 19.85 7.37
C ASP A 52 14.17 20.60 8.29
N GLY A 53 14.13 20.32 9.60
CA GLY A 53 15.09 20.88 10.56
C GLY A 53 16.53 20.38 10.37
N HIS A 54 16.72 19.28 9.66
CA HIS A 54 18.02 18.74 9.27
C HIS A 54 18.40 19.07 7.82
N GLU A 55 17.52 19.72 7.07
CA GLU A 55 17.80 20.18 5.70
C GLU A 55 18.76 21.36 5.79
N ARG A 56 20.04 21.09 5.50
CA ARG A 56 21.01 22.14 5.20
C ARG A 56 20.65 22.68 3.84
N GLU A 57 20.46 23.99 3.72
CA GLU A 57 20.38 24.70 2.44
C GLU A 57 21.60 24.26 1.60
N ARG A 58 21.40 23.29 0.72
CA ARG A 58 22.32 23.13 -0.41
C ARG A 58 21.90 24.25 -1.34
N GLU A 59 22.81 25.22 -1.50
CA GLU A 59 22.78 26.15 -2.63
C GLU A 59 22.34 25.37 -3.86
N LYS A 60 21.17 25.73 -4.37
CA LYS A 60 20.77 25.34 -5.72
C LYS A 60 21.68 26.12 -6.65
N GLU A 61 22.69 25.45 -7.18
CA GLU A 61 23.38 25.85 -8.41
C GLU A 61 22.46 25.62 -9.62
#